data_AF-A0A7G9FF39-F1
#
_entry.id   AF-A0A7G9FF39-F1
#
_cell.length_a   1.000
_cell.length_b   1.000
_cell.length_c   1.000
_cell.angle_alpha   90.00
_cell.angle_beta   90.00
_cell.angle_gamma   90.00
#
_symmetry.space_group_name_H-M   'P 1'
#
loop_
_entity.id
_entity.type
_entity.pdbx_description
1 polymer ?
#
loop_
_entity_poly.entity_id
_entity_poly.type
_entity_poly.pdbx_seq_one_letter_code
_entity_poly.pdbx_strand_id
1 'polypeptide(L)'
;MPAEKNGSTADASVKENFAAEKKEDGKGLSPAEDGSASGEKASSEKDEGKTGRAETRRDVQADDAKSPDTAQTAEAKSPDADGSESHTIDRFSRDAEGKLKAFAFDAERFTLSDINGESVTVNASGEKAVRKTYDALMRLVRRDVWKIASTAKESVRESSETFYYNADRTYPSSSAAESEGRRSETLYDDEGRAILFAEFFVDESGARIPDTKMTRRYTDGNKIIEEEKSRWEYADEKKTRLSAIRVQKKTYDYAAGGENPNYCFYEDGKLRIKTIYAQNDTYVTTLYFDEGYTVISEYAAGEKIRETIKNGDRVLRTKKYDTKN
;
A
#
# COMPACT_ATOMS: atom_id res chain seq x y z
N MET A 1 -7.06 43.27 36.09
CA MET A 1 -6.78 43.77 34.73
C MET A 1 -5.62 44.73 34.82
N PRO A 2 -4.47 44.40 34.22
CA PRO A 2 -4.11 44.89 32.87
C PRO A 2 -3.48 43.80 31.96
N ALA A 3 -2.94 44.24 30.82
CA ALA A 3 -2.65 43.49 29.59
C ALA A 3 -1.24 42.87 29.45
N GLU A 4 -1.11 42.07 28.38
CA GLU A 4 0.05 41.79 27.51
C GLU A 4 0.86 40.48 27.60
N LYS A 5 1.00 39.90 26.40
CA LYS A 5 2.16 39.23 25.77
C LYS A 5 2.33 37.69 25.83
N ASN A 6 2.09 37.11 24.65
CA ASN A 6 3.03 36.37 23.79
C ASN A 6 3.88 35.23 24.37
N GLY A 7 3.86 34.10 23.66
CA GLY A 7 5.04 33.24 23.53
C GLY A 7 4.77 31.73 23.53
N SER A 8 4.05 31.23 22.52
CA SER A 8 4.02 29.80 22.19
C SER A 8 5.06 29.53 21.11
N THR A 9 6.15 28.86 21.47
CA THR A 9 7.03 28.12 20.55
C THR A 9 7.49 26.85 21.24
N ALA A 10 6.74 25.77 21.05
CA ALA A 10 7.27 24.42 21.20
C ALA A 10 7.50 23.88 19.78
N ASP A 11 8.78 23.85 19.40
CA ASP A 11 9.30 23.08 18.28
C ASP A 11 8.84 21.62 18.43
N ALA A 12 7.95 21.17 17.55
CA ALA A 12 7.69 19.76 17.31
C ALA A 12 8.24 19.41 15.94
N SER A 13 9.54 19.15 15.89
CA SER A 13 10.20 18.50 14.77
C SER A 13 9.65 17.08 14.63
N VAL A 14 8.62 16.90 13.79
CA VAL A 14 8.15 15.57 13.39
C VAL A 14 9.07 15.07 12.28
N LYS A 15 10.01 14.19 12.64
CA LYS A 15 10.68 13.30 11.69
C LYS A 15 9.64 12.25 11.25
N GLU A 16 9.08 12.41 10.05
CA GLU A 16 8.36 11.31 9.40
C GLU A 16 9.38 10.27 8.91
N ASN A 17 9.38 9.12 9.57
CA ASN A 17 10.12 7.95 9.12
C ASN A 17 9.35 7.30 7.96
N PHE A 18 9.99 7.23 6.79
CA PHE A 18 9.51 6.46 5.64
C PHE A 18 9.56 4.95 5.97
N ALA A 19 8.42 4.35 6.27
CA ALA A 19 8.29 2.89 6.32
C ALA A 19 8.02 2.36 4.91
N ALA A 20 9.05 1.82 4.27
CA ALA A 20 8.93 1.01 3.07
C ALA A 20 8.33 -0.36 3.45
N GLU A 21 7.08 -0.59 3.08
CA GLU A 21 6.39 -1.87 3.23
C GLU A 21 6.93 -2.86 2.19
N LYS A 22 8.00 -3.58 2.53
CA LYS A 22 8.39 -4.79 1.80
C LYS A 22 7.45 -5.92 2.20
N LYS A 23 6.64 -6.40 1.26
CA LYS A 23 6.00 -7.71 1.36
C LYS A 23 7.04 -8.80 1.12
N GLU A 24 7.32 -9.55 2.16
CA GLU A 24 8.09 -10.79 2.12
C GLU A 24 7.10 -11.95 2.20
N ASP A 25 7.01 -12.75 1.14
CA ASP A 25 6.25 -14.01 1.11
C ASP A 25 7.02 -15.08 1.89
N GLY A 26 6.81 -15.11 3.20
CA GLY A 26 7.30 -16.17 4.08
C GLY A 26 6.39 -17.40 4.06
N LYS A 27 6.62 -18.33 3.13
CA LYS A 27 6.22 -19.74 3.30
C LYS A 27 7.26 -20.43 4.19
N GLY A 28 6.96 -20.53 5.48
CA GLY A 28 7.69 -21.39 6.43
C GLY A 28 6.79 -22.50 6.93
N LEU A 29 6.99 -23.73 6.45
CA LEU A 29 6.65 -24.96 7.16
C LEU A 29 7.95 -25.71 7.46
N SER A 30 8.09 -26.13 8.71
CA SER A 30 9.26 -26.77 9.33
C SER A 30 9.31 -28.30 9.05
N PRO A 31 10.38 -29.04 9.46
CA PRO A 31 10.98 -30.18 8.74
C PRO A 31 10.62 -31.59 9.25
N ALA A 32 11.30 -32.61 8.67
CA ALA A 32 11.35 -34.07 8.92
C ALA A 32 10.45 -34.92 7.99
N GLU A 33 10.82 -36.06 7.40
CA GLU A 33 11.98 -36.97 7.44
C GLU A 33 11.88 -37.96 6.24
N ASP A 34 13.04 -38.49 5.82
CA ASP A 34 13.39 -39.70 5.03
C ASP A 34 12.38 -40.51 4.18
N GLY A 35 12.85 -40.94 2.99
CA GLY A 35 12.32 -42.11 2.27
C GLY A 35 12.79 -42.30 0.82
N SER A 36 13.73 -43.22 0.61
CA SER A 36 14.34 -43.66 -0.66
C SER A 36 13.38 -44.18 -1.78
N ALA A 37 13.91 -44.08 -3.02
CA ALA A 37 13.94 -45.11 -4.09
C ALA A 37 13.20 -44.85 -5.42
N SER A 38 14.02 -44.76 -6.49
CA SER A 38 13.96 -45.48 -7.79
C SER A 38 12.82 -45.25 -8.79
N GLY A 39 13.20 -44.92 -10.04
CA GLY A 39 12.48 -45.40 -11.24
C GLY A 39 12.46 -44.49 -12.49
N GLU A 40 13.47 -44.65 -13.35
CA GLU A 40 13.52 -44.41 -14.81
C GLU A 40 12.20 -44.16 -15.60
N LYS A 41 12.18 -43.17 -16.52
CA LYS A 41 12.48 -43.35 -17.97
C LYS A 41 12.37 -42.04 -18.79
N ALA A 42 13.22 -41.98 -19.81
CA ALA A 42 13.41 -40.93 -20.78
C ALA A 42 12.39 -40.93 -21.93
N SER A 43 12.24 -39.78 -22.62
CA SER A 43 12.55 -39.67 -24.04
C SER A 43 12.54 -38.21 -24.53
N SER A 44 13.59 -37.88 -25.26
CA SER A 44 13.83 -36.66 -26.02
C SER A 44 13.49 -36.88 -27.48
N GLU A 45 12.97 -35.87 -28.18
CA GLU A 45 13.16 -35.75 -29.63
C GLU A 45 13.07 -34.28 -30.07
N LYS A 46 14.18 -33.80 -30.65
CA LYS A 46 14.24 -32.71 -31.62
C LYS A 46 14.23 -33.39 -32.99
N ASP A 47 13.49 -32.89 -33.96
CA ASP A 47 14.03 -32.24 -35.16
C ASP A 47 12.88 -31.83 -36.10
N GLU A 48 13.11 -30.79 -36.89
CA GLU A 48 12.84 -30.72 -38.33
C GLU A 48 12.75 -29.27 -38.79
N GLY A 49 13.72 -28.90 -39.63
CA GLY A 49 13.74 -27.66 -40.38
C GLY A 49 13.54 -27.88 -41.88
N LYS A 50 13.22 -26.75 -42.52
CA LYS A 50 13.44 -26.36 -43.93
C LYS A 50 12.57 -26.97 -45.03
N THR A 51 11.93 -26.09 -45.79
CA THR A 51 12.18 -25.69 -47.20
C THR A 51 11.09 -24.65 -47.57
N GLY A 52 11.21 -23.60 -48.39
CA GLY A 52 12.25 -23.02 -49.23
C GLY A 52 11.60 -22.34 -50.47
N ARG A 53 11.98 -21.07 -50.77
CA ARG A 53 12.04 -20.43 -52.13
C ARG A 53 10.71 -19.84 -52.72
N ALA A 54 10.61 -18.69 -53.44
CA ALA A 54 11.50 -17.68 -54.03
C ALA A 54 10.75 -16.38 -54.44
N GLU A 55 11.49 -15.24 -54.45
CA GLU A 55 11.61 -14.14 -55.46
C GLU A 55 10.36 -13.40 -56.01
N THR A 56 10.31 -12.05 -56.18
CA THR A 56 11.17 -11.23 -57.08
C THR A 56 10.96 -9.68 -56.95
N ARG A 57 12.02 -8.90 -57.24
CA ARG A 57 12.17 -7.56 -57.91
C ARG A 57 11.89 -6.17 -57.22
N ARG A 58 13.01 -5.45 -56.92
CA ARG A 58 13.56 -4.16 -57.49
C ARG A 58 12.63 -3.27 -58.37
N ASP A 59 12.64 -1.91 -58.45
CA ASP A 59 13.69 -0.85 -58.32
C ASP A 59 13.07 0.60 -58.27
N VAL A 60 13.77 1.56 -57.61
CA VAL A 60 14.06 3.00 -57.98
C VAL A 60 13.06 4.19 -57.79
N GLN A 61 13.68 5.33 -57.34
CA GLN A 61 13.36 6.80 -57.41
C GLN A 61 12.60 7.44 -56.22
N ALA A 62 13.19 8.24 -55.32
CA ALA A 62 13.93 9.53 -55.35
C ALA A 62 13.04 10.78 -55.28
N ASP A 63 13.22 11.58 -54.22
CA ASP A 63 13.22 13.07 -54.15
C ASP A 63 13.32 13.46 -52.65
N ASP A 64 14.47 13.94 -52.18
CA ASP A 64 14.90 15.35 -52.12
C ASP A 64 14.11 16.23 -51.14
N ALA A 65 14.69 16.49 -49.95
CA ALA A 65 14.58 17.78 -49.26
C ALA A 65 15.67 17.91 -48.17
N LYS A 66 16.76 18.53 -48.61
CA LYS A 66 17.88 19.12 -47.89
C LYS A 66 17.43 20.03 -46.74
N SER A 67 18.08 19.94 -45.58
CA SER A 67 18.48 21.12 -44.79
C SER A 67 19.76 20.81 -44.03
N PRO A 68 20.79 21.66 -44.14
CA PRO A 68 22.13 21.37 -43.64
C PRO A 68 22.35 21.85 -42.20
N ASP A 69 23.39 21.25 -41.65
CA ASP A 69 24.05 21.44 -40.37
C ASP A 69 24.88 22.75 -40.29
N THR A 70 25.35 23.06 -39.08
CA THR A 70 26.51 23.89 -38.67
C THR A 70 26.38 25.44 -38.71
N ALA A 71 26.95 26.23 -37.78
CA ALA A 71 27.81 25.96 -36.63
C ALA A 71 27.87 27.19 -35.69
N GLN A 72 28.06 26.94 -34.39
CA GLN A 72 28.88 27.79 -33.53
C GLN A 72 30.35 27.34 -33.67
N THR A 73 31.23 28.28 -33.96
CA THR A 73 32.69 28.14 -33.90
C THR A 73 33.19 28.53 -32.51
N ALA A 74 33.97 27.67 -31.86
CA ALA A 74 35.27 28.00 -31.23
C ALA A 74 35.81 26.81 -30.41
N GLU A 75 36.76 26.12 -31.04
CA GLU A 75 37.96 25.46 -30.53
C GLU A 75 38.26 25.40 -29.02
N ALA A 76 38.45 24.15 -28.54
CA ALA A 76 39.75 23.54 -28.19
C ALA A 76 39.99 23.07 -26.74
N LYS A 77 40.57 21.86 -26.72
CA LYS A 77 41.39 21.16 -25.72
C LYS A 77 40.68 20.39 -24.60
N SER A 78 40.57 19.09 -24.83
CA SER A 78 40.73 18.07 -23.79
C SER A 78 42.21 17.98 -23.38
N PRO A 79 42.49 17.67 -22.11
CA PRO A 79 43.34 16.52 -21.84
C PRO A 79 42.64 15.50 -20.95
N ASP A 80 42.93 14.25 -21.24
CA ASP A 80 42.50 13.07 -20.50
C ASP A 80 42.90 13.14 -19.02
N ALA A 81 41.95 12.82 -18.14
CA ALA A 81 42.22 12.41 -16.77
C ALA A 81 41.13 11.44 -16.30
N ASP A 82 41.59 10.20 -16.19
CA ASP A 82 41.21 9.08 -15.32
C ASP A 82 40.16 9.32 -14.21
N GLY A 83 39.30 8.31 -14.00
CA GLY A 83 38.41 8.20 -12.83
C GLY A 83 37.00 8.77 -13.02
N SER A 84 36.13 8.07 -13.75
CA SER A 84 34.68 8.36 -13.74
C SER A 84 34.06 7.90 -12.42
N GLU A 85 34.31 8.64 -11.34
CA GLU A 85 33.32 8.75 -10.27
C GLU A 85 32.09 9.43 -10.88
N SER A 86 30.93 8.77 -10.85
CA SER A 86 29.69 9.36 -11.35
C SER A 86 29.32 10.56 -10.47
N HIS A 87 29.78 11.75 -10.84
CA HIS A 87 29.37 12.99 -10.19
C HIS A 87 27.87 13.19 -10.44
N THR A 88 27.06 12.87 -9.45
CA THR A 88 25.66 13.31 -9.38
C THR A 88 25.65 14.83 -9.37
N ILE A 89 25.12 15.45 -10.42
CA ILE A 89 24.99 16.90 -10.49
C ILE A 89 23.70 17.30 -9.78
N ASP A 90 23.82 17.78 -8.56
CA ASP A 90 22.70 18.39 -7.84
C ASP A 90 22.31 19.69 -8.54
N ARG A 91 21.06 19.76 -9.02
CA ARG A 91 20.54 20.97 -9.68
C ARG A 91 19.42 21.57 -8.85
N PHE A 92 19.68 22.75 -8.29
CA PHE A 92 18.69 23.55 -7.57
C PHE A 92 18.26 24.74 -8.43
N SER A 93 16.95 25.01 -8.49
CA SER A 93 16.42 26.24 -9.07
C SER A 93 15.60 27.00 -8.02
N ARG A 94 15.71 28.33 -8.01
CA ARG A 94 15.00 29.21 -7.07
C ARG A 94 14.12 30.22 -7.83
N ASP A 95 13.05 30.68 -7.20
CA ASP A 95 12.22 31.77 -7.71
C ASP A 95 12.88 33.15 -7.52
N ALA A 96 12.19 34.23 -7.92
CA ALA A 96 12.69 35.60 -7.84
C ALA A 96 12.92 36.06 -6.38
N GLU A 97 12.22 35.42 -5.43
CA GLU A 97 12.29 35.64 -3.99
C GLU A 97 13.33 34.72 -3.31
N GLY A 98 14.03 33.87 -4.08
CA GLY A 98 15.07 32.99 -3.59
C GLY A 98 14.58 31.68 -2.94
N LYS A 99 13.29 31.34 -3.06
CA LYS A 99 12.73 30.06 -2.56
C LYS A 99 12.98 28.94 -3.56
N LEU A 100 13.15 27.71 -3.05
CA LEU A 100 13.40 26.53 -3.89
C LEU A 100 12.18 26.20 -4.75
N LYS A 101 12.36 26.19 -6.07
CA LYS A 101 11.30 25.92 -7.06
C LYS A 101 11.43 24.54 -7.71
N ALA A 102 12.66 24.04 -7.86
CA ALA A 102 12.90 22.67 -8.29
C ALA A 102 14.22 22.14 -7.75
N PHE A 103 14.27 20.83 -7.55
CA PHE A 103 15.43 20.07 -7.12
C PHE A 103 15.55 18.83 -8.00
N ALA A 104 16.77 18.46 -8.36
CA ALA A 104 17.06 17.18 -9.00
C ALA A 104 18.32 16.57 -8.40
N PHE A 105 18.23 15.27 -8.08
CA PHE A 105 19.31 14.45 -7.55
C PHE A 105 19.19 13.06 -8.16
N ASP A 106 20.21 12.63 -8.89
CA ASP A 106 20.17 11.37 -9.67
C ASP A 106 18.92 11.29 -10.59
N ALA A 107 18.11 10.22 -10.48
CA ALA A 107 16.85 10.08 -11.20
C ALA A 107 15.67 10.80 -10.51
N GLU A 108 15.88 11.36 -9.33
CA GLU A 108 14.85 12.06 -8.57
C GLU A 108 14.67 13.50 -9.04
N ARG A 109 13.42 13.90 -9.25
CA ARG A 109 13.06 15.28 -9.59
C ARG A 109 11.94 15.76 -8.69
N PHE A 110 12.09 16.95 -8.14
CA PHE A 110 11.10 17.65 -7.35
C PHE A 110 10.79 19.00 -8.00
N THR A 111 9.52 19.34 -8.17
CA THR A 111 9.11 20.69 -8.60
C THR A 111 7.99 21.22 -7.74
N LEU A 112 8.09 22.48 -7.37
CA LEU A 112 7.04 23.27 -6.72
C LEU A 112 6.52 24.29 -7.73
N SER A 113 5.20 24.35 -7.90
CA SER A 113 4.56 25.37 -8.71
C SER A 113 3.30 25.87 -8.06
N ASP A 114 3.12 27.20 -8.04
CA ASP A 114 1.86 27.84 -7.72
C ASP A 114 1.16 28.20 -9.04
N ILE A 115 0.08 27.48 -9.36
CA ILE A 115 -0.70 27.71 -10.58
C ILE A 115 -2.14 27.97 -10.14
N ASN A 116 -2.71 29.10 -10.54
CA ASN A 116 -4.10 29.47 -10.23
C ASN A 116 -4.46 29.46 -8.72
N GLY A 117 -3.50 29.73 -7.84
CA GLY A 117 -3.71 29.73 -6.39
C GLY A 117 -3.67 28.34 -5.73
N GLU A 118 -3.34 27.29 -6.50
CA GLU A 118 -3.07 25.95 -6.00
C GLU A 118 -1.55 25.70 -5.99
N SER A 119 -1.04 25.23 -4.84
CA SER A 119 0.35 24.77 -4.75
C SER A 119 0.44 23.32 -5.20
N VAL A 120 1.39 23.01 -6.07
CA VAL A 120 1.59 21.67 -6.62
C VAL A 120 3.02 21.22 -6.36
N THR A 121 3.17 20.04 -5.78
CA THR A 121 4.47 19.36 -5.68
C THR A 121 4.46 18.14 -6.60
N VAL A 122 5.51 17.98 -7.41
CA VAL A 122 5.76 16.75 -8.16
C VAL A 122 7.03 16.14 -7.64
N ASN A 123 7.00 14.86 -7.26
CA ASN A 123 8.17 14.04 -7.04
C ASN A 123 8.20 12.95 -8.11
N ALA A 124 9.32 12.77 -8.79
CA ALA A 124 9.50 11.71 -9.78
C ALA A 124 10.77 10.93 -9.45
N SER A 125 10.70 9.61 -9.55
CA SER A 125 11.83 8.68 -9.40
C SER A 125 11.82 7.76 -10.61
N GLY A 126 12.54 8.11 -11.69
CA GLY A 126 12.76 7.31 -12.92
C GLY A 126 11.52 6.71 -13.61
N GLU A 127 10.86 5.75 -12.96
CA GLU A 127 9.71 4.97 -13.38
C GLU A 127 8.36 5.47 -12.82
N LYS A 128 8.36 6.27 -11.75
CA LYS A 128 7.12 6.80 -11.13
C LYS A 128 7.17 8.30 -10.90
N ALA A 129 6.02 8.95 -11.04
CA ALA A 129 5.80 10.31 -10.58
C ALA A 129 4.58 10.38 -9.66
N VAL A 130 4.72 11.12 -8.57
CA VAL A 130 3.62 11.48 -7.67
C VAL A 130 3.42 12.98 -7.75
N ARG A 131 2.25 13.41 -8.20
CA ARG A 131 1.81 14.80 -8.14
C ARG A 131 0.87 14.96 -6.96
N LYS A 132 1.12 15.95 -6.11
CA LYS A 132 0.21 16.38 -5.05
C LYS A 132 -0.21 17.82 -5.31
N THR A 133 -1.51 18.08 -5.21
CA THR A 133 -2.10 19.42 -5.33
C THR A 133 -2.67 19.81 -3.97
N TYR A 134 -2.44 21.06 -3.59
CA TYR A 134 -2.85 21.63 -2.32
C TYR A 134 -3.74 22.85 -2.55
N ASP A 135 -4.71 23.05 -1.67
CA ASP A 135 -5.53 24.28 -1.66
C ASP A 135 -4.79 25.47 -1.02
N ALA A 136 -5.45 26.63 -0.98
CA ALA A 136 -4.90 27.86 -0.38
C ALA A 136 -4.60 27.74 1.12
N LEU A 137 -5.14 26.73 1.81
CA LEU A 137 -4.86 26.42 3.21
C LEU A 137 -3.78 25.35 3.36
N MET A 138 -3.08 25.01 2.26
CA MET A 138 -2.05 23.96 2.19
C MET A 138 -2.55 22.56 2.56
N ARG A 139 -3.85 22.29 2.37
CA ARG A 139 -4.42 20.95 2.57
C ARG A 139 -4.33 20.16 1.27
N LEU A 140 -3.98 18.88 1.36
CA LEU A 140 -3.87 18.00 0.19
C LEU A 140 -5.26 17.78 -0.42
N VAL A 141 -5.51 18.27 -1.63
CA VAL A 141 -6.80 18.10 -2.33
C VAL A 141 -6.75 17.03 -3.41
N ARG A 142 -5.56 16.72 -3.93
CA ARG A 142 -5.39 15.70 -4.96
C ARG A 142 -4.03 15.03 -4.89
N ARG A 143 -4.00 13.73 -5.15
CA ARG A 143 -2.78 12.94 -5.38
C ARG A 143 -2.93 12.13 -6.66
N ASP A 144 -2.06 12.35 -7.64
CA ASP A 144 -1.98 11.52 -8.84
C ASP A 144 -0.68 10.71 -8.81
N VAL A 145 -0.78 9.41 -9.12
CA VAL A 145 0.38 8.54 -9.30
C VAL A 145 0.46 8.19 -10.78
N TRP A 146 1.63 8.39 -11.36
CA TRP A 146 1.95 8.16 -12.76
C TRP A 146 3.03 7.11 -12.88
N LYS A 147 2.85 6.21 -13.83
CA LYS A 147 3.92 5.39 -14.38
C LYS A 147 4.59 6.18 -15.49
N ILE A 148 5.87 6.47 -15.30
CA ILE A 148 6.70 7.16 -16.30
C ILE A 148 7.29 6.10 -17.21
N ALA A 149 7.03 6.25 -18.50
CA ALA A 149 7.67 5.47 -19.55
C ALA A 149 8.80 6.28 -20.20
N SER A 150 9.51 5.67 -21.15
CA SER A 150 10.58 6.32 -21.91
C SER A 150 10.11 7.58 -22.65
N THR A 151 8.82 7.67 -22.96
CA THR A 151 8.21 8.87 -23.55
C THR A 151 7.02 9.37 -22.74
N ALA A 152 6.74 10.67 -22.83
CA ALA A 152 5.57 11.28 -22.19
C ALA A 152 4.25 10.68 -22.72
N LYS A 153 4.21 10.25 -23.98
CA LYS A 153 3.03 9.65 -24.62
C LYS A 153 2.70 8.27 -24.06
N GLU A 154 3.72 7.51 -23.66
CA GLU A 154 3.58 6.17 -23.07
C GLU A 154 3.41 6.21 -21.56
N SER A 155 3.63 7.38 -20.94
CA SER A 155 3.42 7.57 -19.50
C SER A 155 1.93 7.65 -19.20
N VAL A 156 1.48 6.90 -18.19
CA VAL A 156 0.05 6.76 -17.86
C VAL A 156 -0.19 7.05 -16.39
N ARG A 157 -1.35 7.63 -16.07
CA ARG A 157 -1.77 7.81 -14.69
C ARG A 157 -2.27 6.47 -14.15
N GLU A 158 -1.55 5.90 -13.19
CA GLU A 158 -1.93 4.65 -12.51
C GLU A 158 -3.12 4.89 -11.57
N SER A 159 -3.12 6.02 -10.87
CA SER A 159 -4.21 6.36 -9.95
C SER A 159 -4.36 7.87 -9.73
N SER A 160 -5.57 8.26 -9.29
CA SER A 160 -5.91 9.62 -8.87
C SER A 160 -6.76 9.53 -7.61
N GLU A 161 -6.35 10.20 -6.54
CA GLU A 161 -7.14 10.37 -5.33
C GLU A 161 -7.49 11.84 -5.12
N THR A 162 -8.77 12.11 -4.87
CA THR A 162 -9.29 13.44 -4.56
C THR A 162 -9.81 13.47 -3.13
N PHE A 163 -9.42 14.50 -2.39
CA PHE A 163 -9.79 14.71 -1.00
C PHE A 163 -10.79 15.87 -0.89
N TYR A 164 -11.85 15.65 -0.13
CA TYR A 164 -12.92 16.62 0.08
C TYR A 164 -12.94 17.04 1.54
N TYR A 165 -13.00 18.36 1.76
CA TYR A 165 -13.00 18.97 3.07
C TYR A 165 -14.31 19.70 3.28
N ASN A 166 -14.88 19.58 4.48
CA ASN A 166 -15.86 20.55 4.95
C ASN A 166 -15.14 21.84 5.38
N ALA A 167 -15.86 22.97 5.37
CA ALA A 167 -15.30 24.26 5.75
C ALA A 167 -14.57 24.18 7.11
N ASP A 168 -13.42 24.84 7.20
CA ASP A 168 -12.60 25.00 8.40
C ASP A 168 -11.97 23.72 9.01
N ARG A 169 -12.10 22.56 8.36
CA ARG A 169 -11.45 21.32 8.82
C ARG A 169 -10.02 21.18 8.30
N THR A 170 -9.12 20.77 9.20
CA THR A 170 -7.74 20.36 8.87
C THR A 170 -7.71 19.04 8.10
N TYR A 171 -8.59 18.11 8.44
CA TYR A 171 -8.66 16.77 7.85
C TYR A 171 -9.79 16.66 6.83
N PRO A 172 -9.63 15.81 5.79
CA PRO A 172 -10.70 15.58 4.81
C PRO A 172 -11.90 14.95 5.50
N SER A 173 -13.11 15.30 5.07
CA SER A 173 -14.32 14.56 5.45
C SER A 173 -14.48 13.27 4.64
N SER A 174 -13.96 13.27 3.41
CA SER A 174 -13.97 12.11 2.53
C SER A 174 -12.85 12.14 1.49
N SER A 175 -12.52 10.99 0.91
CA SER A 175 -11.70 10.88 -0.29
C SER A 175 -12.26 9.86 -1.26
N ALA A 176 -11.92 10.02 -2.53
CA ALA A 176 -12.20 9.03 -3.57
C ALA A 176 -10.95 8.80 -4.40
N ALA A 177 -10.52 7.54 -4.50
CA ALA A 177 -9.41 7.13 -5.35
C ALA A 177 -9.93 6.30 -6.53
N GLU A 178 -9.34 6.53 -7.69
CA GLU A 178 -9.63 5.83 -8.94
C GLU A 178 -8.32 5.25 -9.49
N SER A 179 -8.39 4.01 -9.96
CA SER A 179 -7.35 3.36 -10.74
C SER A 179 -8.00 2.47 -11.79
N GLU A 180 -7.20 1.81 -12.63
CA GLU A 180 -7.73 0.95 -13.69
C GLU A 180 -8.69 -0.11 -13.12
N GLY A 181 -9.95 -0.08 -13.59
CA GLY A 181 -11.02 -1.00 -13.18
C GLY A 181 -11.43 -0.93 -11.71
N ARG A 182 -10.99 0.08 -10.95
CA ARG A 182 -11.17 0.15 -9.49
C ARG A 182 -11.50 1.56 -9.02
N ARG A 183 -12.31 1.61 -7.97
CA ARG A 183 -12.57 2.84 -7.22
C ARG A 183 -12.61 2.51 -5.74
N SER A 184 -12.03 3.37 -4.92
CA SER A 184 -12.22 3.35 -3.47
C SER A 184 -12.74 4.69 -2.95
N GLU A 185 -13.49 4.64 -1.87
CA GLU A 185 -14.07 5.78 -1.20
C GLU A 185 -13.85 5.65 0.30
N THR A 186 -13.38 6.72 0.94
CA THR A 186 -13.10 6.76 2.37
C THR A 186 -13.88 7.90 3.01
N LEU A 187 -14.49 7.66 4.18
CA LEU A 187 -14.99 8.70 5.07
C LEU A 187 -14.10 8.77 6.30
N TYR A 188 -13.87 9.99 6.76
CA TYR A 188 -13.06 10.27 7.93
C TYR A 188 -13.89 10.98 8.99
N ASP A 189 -13.50 10.82 10.24
CA ASP A 189 -14.01 11.65 11.33
C ASP A 189 -13.25 12.98 11.44
N ASP A 190 -13.59 13.75 12.47
CA ASP A 190 -13.07 15.10 12.69
C ASP A 190 -11.57 15.11 13.07
N GLU A 191 -11.02 13.96 13.46
CA GLU A 191 -9.59 13.74 13.75
C GLU A 191 -8.83 13.18 12.53
N GLY A 192 -9.51 13.03 11.39
CA GLY A 192 -8.91 12.50 10.15
C GLY A 192 -8.75 10.98 10.15
N ARG A 193 -9.43 10.26 11.04
CA ARG A 193 -9.36 8.79 11.12
C ARG A 193 -10.40 8.18 10.19
N ALA A 194 -10.00 7.18 9.42
CA ALA A 194 -10.91 6.50 8.49
C ALA A 194 -11.97 5.68 9.25
N ILE A 195 -13.24 6.09 9.16
CA ILE A 195 -14.38 5.42 9.81
C ILE A 195 -15.16 4.51 8.86
N LEU A 196 -15.06 4.77 7.56
CA LEU A 196 -15.63 3.94 6.50
C LEU A 196 -14.64 3.92 5.33
N PHE A 197 -14.40 2.73 4.79
CA PHE A 197 -13.71 2.52 3.53
C PHE A 197 -14.55 1.58 2.67
N ALA A 198 -14.73 1.90 1.40
CA ALA A 198 -15.43 1.06 0.44
C ALA A 198 -14.60 0.96 -0.84
N GLU A 199 -14.46 -0.25 -1.38
CA GLU A 199 -13.79 -0.53 -2.63
C GLU A 199 -14.77 -1.18 -3.60
N PHE A 200 -14.66 -0.78 -4.86
CA PHE A 200 -15.52 -1.18 -5.95
C PHE A 200 -14.67 -1.62 -7.15
N PHE A 201 -15.16 -2.63 -7.88
CA PHE A 201 -14.81 -2.79 -9.28
C PHE A 201 -15.61 -1.78 -10.10
N VAL A 202 -15.00 -1.25 -11.14
CA VAL A 202 -15.65 -0.36 -12.11
C VAL A 202 -15.66 -1.08 -13.45
N ASP A 203 -16.86 -1.34 -13.99
CA ASP A 203 -17.00 -1.97 -15.30
C ASP A 203 -16.86 -0.96 -16.46
N GLU A 204 -16.92 -1.45 -17.69
CA GLU A 204 -16.80 -0.63 -18.91
C GLU A 204 -17.88 0.45 -19.03
N SER A 205 -19.04 0.26 -18.37
CA SER A 205 -20.13 1.25 -18.33
C SER A 205 -19.95 2.31 -17.23
N GLY A 206 -18.92 2.15 -16.38
CA GLY A 206 -18.69 2.97 -15.20
C GLY A 206 -19.52 2.55 -13.98
N ALA A 207 -20.21 1.41 -14.03
CA ALA A 207 -20.99 0.92 -12.91
C ALA A 207 -20.06 0.43 -11.79
N ARG A 208 -20.44 0.76 -10.55
CA ARG A 208 -19.68 0.43 -9.34
C ARG A 208 -20.20 -0.86 -8.75
N ILE A 209 -19.38 -1.91 -8.78
CA ILE A 209 -19.70 -3.23 -8.24
C ILE A 209 -18.95 -3.38 -6.90
N PRO A 210 -19.64 -3.52 -5.75
CA PRO A 210 -18.98 -3.63 -4.45
C PRO A 210 -17.96 -4.77 -4.38
N ASP A 211 -16.77 -4.52 -3.84
CA ASP A 211 -15.79 -5.58 -3.51
C ASP A 211 -15.69 -5.73 -2.00
N THR A 212 -15.31 -4.64 -1.34
CA THR A 212 -14.99 -4.64 0.09
C THR A 212 -15.54 -3.40 0.75
N LYS A 213 -16.05 -3.54 1.97
CA LYS A 213 -16.45 -2.44 2.84
C LYS A 213 -15.83 -2.68 4.20
N MET A 214 -15.26 -1.65 4.80
CA MET A 214 -14.66 -1.68 6.12
C MET A 214 -15.25 -0.53 6.93
N THR A 215 -15.70 -0.80 8.15
CA THR A 215 -16.05 0.23 9.12
C THR A 215 -15.16 0.12 10.34
N ARG A 216 -14.84 1.25 10.96
CA ARG A 216 -14.02 1.33 12.16
C ARG A 216 -14.63 2.26 13.19
N ARG A 217 -14.48 1.90 14.45
CA ARG A 217 -14.79 2.76 15.59
C ARG A 217 -13.56 2.88 16.48
N TYR A 218 -13.42 4.05 17.10
CA TYR A 218 -12.26 4.43 17.88
C TYR A 218 -12.67 4.83 19.30
N THR A 219 -11.73 4.75 20.24
CA THR A 219 -11.78 5.48 21.51
C THR A 219 -11.43 6.96 21.29
N ASP A 220 -11.66 7.77 22.31
CA ASP A 220 -11.18 9.16 22.37
C ASP A 220 -9.63 9.25 22.36
N GLY A 221 -8.93 8.15 22.64
CA GLY A 221 -7.47 8.04 22.61
C GLY A 221 -6.91 7.45 21.31
N ASN A 222 -7.66 7.52 20.21
CA ASN A 222 -7.26 7.03 18.88
C ASN A 222 -6.95 5.51 18.80
N LYS A 223 -7.50 4.70 19.71
CA LYS A 223 -7.39 3.24 19.66
C LYS A 223 -8.64 2.64 18.99
N ILE A 224 -8.46 1.68 18.08
CA ILE A 224 -9.60 1.01 17.43
C ILE A 224 -10.32 0.12 18.44
N ILE A 225 -11.62 0.30 18.63
CA ILE A 225 -12.48 -0.57 19.48
C ILE A 225 -13.26 -1.59 18.67
N GLU A 226 -13.47 -1.31 17.39
CA GLU A 226 -14.22 -2.19 16.49
C GLU A 226 -13.76 -1.99 15.05
N GLU A 227 -13.61 -3.10 14.34
CA GLU A 227 -13.38 -3.14 12.89
C GLU A 227 -14.33 -4.19 12.29
N GLU A 228 -15.14 -3.81 11.31
CA GLU A 228 -16.00 -4.74 10.58
C GLU A 228 -15.74 -4.65 9.08
N LYS A 229 -15.34 -5.77 8.48
CA LYS A 229 -15.04 -5.94 7.07
C LYS A 229 -16.10 -6.82 6.41
N SER A 230 -16.77 -6.31 5.40
CA SER A 230 -17.60 -7.09 4.48
C SER A 230 -16.86 -7.28 3.16
N ARG A 231 -16.88 -8.49 2.59
CA ARG A 231 -16.37 -8.81 1.26
C ARG A 231 -17.48 -9.45 0.43
N TRP A 232 -17.72 -8.91 -0.76
CA TRP A 232 -18.67 -9.44 -1.72
C TRP A 232 -17.96 -10.47 -2.61
N GLU A 233 -18.50 -11.68 -2.65
CA GLU A 233 -18.02 -12.79 -3.48
C GLU A 233 -18.98 -12.99 -4.64
N TYR A 234 -18.44 -13.11 -5.86
CA TYR A 234 -19.24 -13.24 -7.08
C TYR A 234 -19.03 -14.61 -7.70
N ALA A 235 -20.09 -15.14 -8.32
CA ALA A 235 -20.09 -16.46 -8.93
C ALA A 235 -19.44 -16.49 -10.33
N ASP A 236 -19.16 -15.33 -10.90
CA ASP A 236 -18.62 -15.15 -12.25
C ASP A 236 -17.60 -14.01 -12.28
N GLU A 237 -16.65 -14.08 -13.22
CA GLU A 237 -15.57 -13.09 -13.35
C GLU A 237 -16.09 -11.69 -13.71
N LYS A 238 -17.20 -11.64 -14.46
CA LYS A 238 -17.93 -10.40 -14.81
C LYS A 238 -18.68 -9.79 -13.63
N LYS A 239 -18.73 -10.49 -12.49
CA LYS A 239 -19.35 -10.05 -11.23
C LYS A 239 -20.82 -9.67 -11.39
N THR A 240 -21.52 -10.37 -12.26
CA THR A 240 -22.94 -10.15 -12.56
C THR A 240 -23.86 -10.83 -11.54
N ARG A 241 -23.37 -11.90 -10.89
CA ARG A 241 -24.14 -12.66 -9.90
C ARG A 241 -23.41 -12.74 -8.57
N LEU A 242 -23.99 -12.11 -7.54
CA LEU A 242 -23.51 -12.21 -6.16
C LEU A 242 -23.68 -13.65 -5.65
N SER A 243 -22.60 -14.21 -5.10
CA SER A 243 -22.56 -15.54 -4.50
C SER A 243 -22.72 -15.48 -2.98
N ALA A 244 -21.96 -14.60 -2.32
CA ALA A 244 -21.99 -14.45 -0.87
C ALA A 244 -21.49 -13.07 -0.43
N ILE A 245 -21.77 -12.72 0.82
CA ILE A 245 -21.11 -11.62 1.51
C ILE A 245 -20.48 -12.20 2.76
N ARG A 246 -19.16 -12.16 2.85
CA ARG A 246 -18.40 -12.60 4.03
C ARG A 246 -18.17 -11.44 4.95
N VAL A 247 -18.47 -11.62 6.23
CA VAL A 247 -18.35 -10.56 7.24
C VAL A 247 -17.35 -11.00 8.30
N GLN A 248 -16.29 -10.21 8.47
CA GLN A 248 -15.32 -10.37 9.54
C GLN A 248 -15.44 -9.19 10.49
N LYS A 249 -15.61 -9.47 11.78
CA LYS A 249 -15.69 -8.43 12.82
C LYS A 249 -14.63 -8.66 13.88
N LYS A 250 -13.94 -7.59 14.27
CA LYS A 250 -12.97 -7.55 15.36
C LYS A 250 -13.46 -6.56 16.39
N THR A 251 -13.37 -6.92 17.67
CA THR A 251 -13.64 -6.01 18.78
C THR A 251 -12.46 -6.00 19.73
N TYR A 252 -12.16 -4.82 20.25
CA TYR A 252 -11.04 -4.56 21.13
C TYR A 252 -11.55 -3.86 22.39
N ASP A 253 -11.29 -4.46 23.54
CA ASP A 253 -11.66 -3.93 24.84
C ASP A 253 -10.40 -3.66 25.67
N TYR A 254 -10.08 -2.38 25.82
CA TYR A 254 -8.88 -1.92 26.51
C TYR A 254 -9.20 -1.74 27.99
N ALA A 255 -8.63 -2.61 28.83
CA ALA A 255 -8.65 -2.39 30.28
C ALA A 255 -7.94 -1.06 30.62
N ALA A 256 -8.37 -0.39 31.68
CA ALA A 256 -7.77 0.86 32.12
C ALA A 256 -6.26 0.68 32.39
N GLY A 257 -5.42 1.33 31.58
CA GLY A 257 -3.96 1.25 31.67
C GLY A 257 -3.31 0.05 30.98
N GLY A 258 -4.08 -0.86 30.38
CA GLY A 258 -3.55 -1.97 29.58
C GLY A 258 -3.06 -1.51 28.20
N GLU A 259 -1.89 -1.98 27.80
CA GLU A 259 -1.38 -1.77 26.44
C GLU A 259 -2.16 -2.64 25.44
N ASN A 260 -2.36 -3.91 25.81
CA ASN A 260 -3.03 -4.91 25.00
C ASN A 260 -4.54 -4.99 25.30
N PRO A 261 -5.43 -4.90 24.29
CA PRO A 261 -6.85 -5.08 24.46
C PRO A 261 -7.22 -6.56 24.54
N ASN A 262 -8.27 -6.87 25.32
CA ASN A 262 -9.05 -8.08 25.09
C ASN A 262 -9.58 -8.05 23.65
N TYR A 263 -9.47 -9.18 22.95
CA TYR A 263 -9.72 -9.27 21.52
C TYR A 263 -10.73 -10.36 21.23
N CYS A 264 -11.73 -10.04 20.40
CA CYS A 264 -12.62 -11.05 19.81
C CYS A 264 -12.62 -10.90 18.28
N PHE A 265 -12.55 -12.02 17.58
CA PHE A 265 -12.70 -12.13 16.14
C PHE A 265 -13.92 -12.98 15.81
N TYR A 266 -14.77 -12.44 14.95
CA TYR A 266 -15.97 -13.09 14.44
C TYR A 266 -15.86 -13.23 12.93
N GLU A 267 -16.34 -14.36 12.42
CA GLU A 267 -16.48 -14.63 10.99
C GLU A 267 -17.91 -15.08 10.73
N ASP A 268 -18.60 -14.38 9.83
CA ASP A 268 -20.02 -14.55 9.51
C ASP A 268 -20.90 -14.61 10.78
N GLY A 269 -20.61 -13.73 11.74
CA GLY A 269 -21.30 -13.62 13.03
C GLY A 269 -20.92 -14.67 14.08
N LYS A 270 -20.11 -15.68 13.73
CA LYS A 270 -19.63 -16.71 14.66
C LYS A 270 -18.31 -16.27 15.31
N LEU A 271 -18.21 -16.35 16.63
CA LEU A 271 -16.94 -16.15 17.33
C LEU A 271 -15.95 -17.24 16.92
N ARG A 272 -14.77 -16.84 16.45
CA ARG A 272 -13.68 -17.74 15.99
C ARG A 272 -12.44 -17.64 16.87
N ILE A 273 -12.13 -16.46 17.40
CA ILE A 273 -10.97 -16.23 18.28
C ILE A 273 -11.39 -15.32 19.42
N LYS A 274 -10.97 -15.64 20.64
CA LYS A 274 -11.08 -14.78 21.81
C LYS A 274 -9.76 -14.78 22.57
N THR A 275 -9.16 -13.62 22.77
CA THR A 275 -7.97 -13.44 23.62
C THR A 275 -8.32 -12.55 24.80
N ILE A 276 -8.06 -13.03 26.02
CA ILE A 276 -8.27 -12.28 27.25
C ILE A 276 -6.93 -12.13 27.96
N TYR A 277 -6.51 -10.88 28.18
CA TYR A 277 -5.30 -10.53 28.88
C TYR A 277 -5.58 -10.38 30.37
N ALA A 278 -4.80 -11.07 31.20
CA ALA A 278 -4.71 -10.79 32.63
C ALA A 278 -3.62 -9.73 32.90
N GLN A 279 -2.52 -9.81 32.14
CA GLN A 279 -1.41 -8.84 32.08
C GLN A 279 -0.89 -8.81 30.63
N ASN A 280 0.01 -7.88 30.29
CA ASN A 280 0.49 -7.69 28.92
C ASN A 280 1.05 -8.99 28.28
N ASP A 281 1.70 -9.84 29.06
CA ASP A 281 2.37 -11.09 28.65
C ASP A 281 1.68 -12.36 29.18
N THR A 282 0.58 -12.22 29.90
CA THR A 282 -0.14 -13.32 30.54
C THR A 282 -1.59 -13.29 30.08
N TYR A 283 -1.96 -14.24 29.24
CA TYR A 283 -3.24 -14.22 28.52
C TYR A 283 -3.72 -15.62 28.14
N VAL A 284 -4.99 -15.70 27.81
CA VAL A 284 -5.62 -16.93 27.29
C VAL A 284 -6.20 -16.63 25.92
N THR A 285 -5.85 -17.45 24.94
CA THR A 285 -6.46 -17.44 23.60
C THR A 285 -7.30 -18.68 23.40
N THR A 286 -8.57 -18.49 23.07
CA THR A 286 -9.51 -19.55 22.71
C THR A 286 -9.84 -19.45 21.23
N LEU A 287 -9.58 -20.54 20.49
CA LEU A 287 -10.03 -20.75 19.12
C LEU A 287 -11.32 -21.57 19.13
N TYR A 288 -12.28 -21.16 18.32
CA TYR A 288 -13.59 -21.80 18.18
C TYR A 288 -13.76 -22.32 16.76
N PHE A 289 -14.06 -23.61 16.65
CA PHE A 289 -14.31 -24.30 15.40
C PHE A 289 -15.78 -24.73 15.35
N ASP A 290 -16.23 -25.11 14.16
CA ASP A 290 -17.57 -25.68 14.00
C ASP A 290 -17.69 -27.01 14.77
N GLU A 291 -18.92 -27.48 14.97
CA GLU A 291 -19.22 -28.73 15.71
C GLU A 291 -18.76 -28.73 17.19
N GLY A 292 -18.57 -27.54 17.77
CA GLY A 292 -18.27 -27.37 19.20
C GLY A 292 -16.81 -27.64 19.59
N TYR A 293 -15.91 -27.82 18.62
CA TYR A 293 -14.49 -27.95 18.90
C TYR A 293 -13.88 -26.61 19.35
N THR A 294 -13.08 -26.65 20.41
CA THR A 294 -12.36 -25.47 20.91
C THR A 294 -10.92 -25.82 21.29
N VAL A 295 -10.01 -24.87 21.08
CA VAL A 295 -8.61 -24.96 21.51
C VAL A 295 -8.33 -23.77 22.41
N ILE A 296 -7.98 -24.05 23.67
CA ILE A 296 -7.66 -23.05 24.68
C ILE A 296 -6.15 -23.09 24.91
N SER A 297 -5.46 -22.00 24.61
CA SER A 297 -4.03 -21.83 24.86
C SER A 297 -3.82 -20.82 25.99
N GLU A 298 -3.10 -21.21 27.03
CA GLU A 298 -2.74 -20.35 28.17
C GLU A 298 -1.28 -19.93 28.04
N TYR A 299 -1.01 -18.65 28.26
CA TYR A 299 0.31 -18.02 28.17
C TYR A 299 0.66 -17.32 29.48
N ALA A 300 1.93 -17.41 29.87
CA ALA A 300 2.52 -16.67 30.99
C ALA A 300 3.91 -16.18 30.59
N ALA A 301 4.25 -14.93 30.92
CA ALA A 301 5.50 -14.30 30.50
C ALA A 301 5.76 -14.38 28.97
N GLY A 302 4.69 -14.38 28.17
CA GLY A 302 4.73 -14.51 26.71
C GLY A 302 4.93 -15.94 26.20
N GLU A 303 5.17 -16.90 27.08
CA GLU A 303 5.37 -18.30 26.70
C GLU A 303 4.09 -19.12 26.86
N LYS A 304 3.85 -20.02 25.92
CA LYS A 304 2.70 -20.95 25.98
C LYS A 304 2.97 -22.02 27.03
N ILE A 305 2.19 -22.05 28.10
CA ILE A 305 2.36 -22.99 29.22
C ILE A 305 1.37 -24.16 29.18
N ARG A 306 0.22 -23.99 28.52
CA ARG A 306 -0.80 -25.02 28.40
C ARG A 306 -1.61 -24.89 27.11
N GLU A 307 -2.03 -26.03 26.58
CA GLU A 307 -3.06 -26.13 25.56
C GLU A 307 -4.08 -27.20 25.93
N THR A 308 -5.37 -26.88 25.82
CA THR A 308 -6.47 -27.81 26.04
C THR A 308 -7.39 -27.81 24.82
N ILE A 309 -7.66 -29.00 24.29
CA ILE A 309 -8.59 -29.23 23.18
C ILE A 309 -9.87 -29.84 23.74
N LYS A 310 -11.03 -29.26 23.41
CA LYS A 310 -12.36 -29.74 23.83
C LYS A 310 -13.30 -29.93 22.64
N ASN A 311 -14.33 -30.74 22.84
CA ASN A 311 -15.54 -30.75 22.01
C ASN A 311 -16.75 -30.58 22.97
N GLY A 312 -17.43 -29.44 22.87
CA GLY A 312 -18.38 -29.01 23.91
C GLY A 312 -17.68 -28.93 25.27
N ASP A 313 -18.27 -29.55 26.29
CA ASP A 313 -17.70 -29.60 27.64
C ASP A 313 -16.66 -30.71 27.83
N ARG A 314 -16.54 -31.63 26.87
CA ARG A 314 -15.63 -32.78 26.97
C ARG A 314 -14.20 -32.38 26.62
N VAL A 315 -13.28 -32.56 27.55
CA VAL A 315 -11.84 -32.44 27.30
C VAL A 315 -11.36 -33.65 26.50
N LEU A 316 -10.74 -33.40 25.35
CA LEU A 316 -10.17 -34.43 24.49
C LEU A 316 -8.68 -34.61 24.75
N ARG A 317 -7.96 -33.49 24.91
CA ARG A 317 -6.51 -33.49 25.16
C ARG A 317 -6.13 -32.28 25.99
N THR A 318 -5.14 -32.45 26.84
CA THR A 318 -4.41 -31.35 27.47
C THR A 318 -2.91 -31.60 27.33
N LYS A 319 -2.17 -30.59 26.89
CA LYS A 319 -0.71 -30.58 26.83
C LYS A 319 -0.21 -29.44 27.73
N LYS A 320 0.72 -29.77 28.63
CA LYS A 320 1.51 -28.78 29.37
C LYS A 320 2.85 -28.63 28.68
N TYR A 321 3.39 -27.42 28.72
CA TYR A 321 4.70 -27.09 28.17
C TYR A 321 5.58 -26.68 29.35
N ASP A 322 6.80 -27.19 29.39
CA ASP A 322 7.77 -26.79 30.38
C ASP A 322 8.33 -25.43 29.97
N THR A 323 8.27 -24.46 30.88
CA THR A 323 9.02 -23.20 30.74
C THR A 323 10.50 -23.52 30.90
N LYS A 324 11.32 -23.15 29.92
CA LYS A 324 12.77 -23.28 30.07
C LYS A 324 13.22 -22.26 31.11
N ASN A 325 13.67 -22.75 32.27
CA ASN A 325 14.34 -21.94 33.28
C ASN A 325 15.70 -21.45 32.78
#